data_AF-A0A921NCZ4-F1
#
_entry.id   AF-A0A921NCZ4-F1
#
_cell.length_a   1.000
_cell.length_b   1.000
_cell.length_c   1.000
_cell.angle_alpha   90.00
_cell.angle_beta   90.00
_cell.angle_gamma   90.00
#
_symmetry.space_group_name_H-M   'P 1'
#
loop_
_entity.id
_entity.type
_entity.pdbx_description
1 polymer ?
#
loop_
_entity_poly.entity_id
_entity_poly.type
_entity_poly.pdbx_seq_one_letter_code
_entity_poly.pdbx_strand_id
1 'polypeptide(L)'
;QQKMDFVKKAPVLMLDDLGAESLTSWSRDEILGAILHYRMAEGLPVFVTSNFDYKSLADHLTYVQNHQEPVKAARIMERIQSTTVPIQLDGTNRRQY
;
A
#
# COMPACT_ATOMS: atom_id res chain seq x y z
N GLN A 1 7.35 13.89 -12.97
CA GLN A 1 7.58 12.62 -13.69
C GLN A 1 8.76 11.79 -13.16
N GLN A 2 10.02 12.27 -13.24
CA GLN A 2 11.22 11.41 -13.04
C GLN A 2 11.27 10.61 -11.73
N LYS A 3 10.90 11.20 -10.58
CA LYS A 3 10.87 10.48 -9.30
C LYS A 3 9.83 9.34 -9.28
N MET A 4 8.67 9.56 -9.89
CA MET A 4 7.61 8.55 -9.98
C MET A 4 8.06 7.38 -10.85
N ASP A 5 8.68 7.66 -12.00
CA ASP A 5 9.19 6.63 -12.90
C ASP A 5 10.33 5.83 -12.26
N PHE A 6 11.19 6.49 -11.50
CA PHE A 6 12.23 5.84 -10.71
C PHE A 6 11.63 4.81 -9.72
N VAL A 7 10.60 5.21 -8.96
CA VAL A 7 9.94 4.30 -8.00
C VAL A 7 9.22 3.16 -8.71
N LYS A 8 8.48 3.46 -9.78
CA LYS A 8 7.77 2.45 -10.59
C LYS A 8 8.70 1.38 -11.13
N LYS A 9 9.85 1.79 -11.67
CA LYS A 9 10.82 0.93 -12.35
C LYS A 9 11.91 0.37 -11.44
N ALA A 10 11.87 0.66 -10.14
CA ALA A 10 12.82 0.12 -9.19
C ALA A 10 12.82 -1.43 -9.28
N PRO A 11 13.98 -2.11 -9.31
CA PRO A 11 14.04 -3.57 -9.38
C PRO A 11 13.27 -4.24 -8.24
N VAL A 12 13.35 -3.66 -7.04
CA VAL A 12 12.58 -4.05 -5.86
C VAL A 12 12.02 -2.78 -5.22
N LEU A 13 10.75 -2.82 -4.82
CA LEU A 13 10.11 -1.74 -4.07
C LEU A 13 9.73 -2.26 -2.68
N MET A 14 10.13 -1.52 -1.64
CA MET A 14 9.69 -1.73 -0.27
C MET A 14 8.88 -0.51 0.17
N LEU A 15 7.64 -0.73 0.58
CA LEU A 15 6.76 0.27 1.18
C LEU A 15 6.73 0.00 2.69
N ASP A 16 7.26 0.94 3.45
CA ASP A 16 7.33 0.82 4.91
C ASP A 16 6.13 1.49 5.59
N ASP A 17 5.61 0.87 6.64
CA ASP A 17 4.54 1.35 7.53
C ASP A 17 3.28 1.87 6.81
N LEU A 18 2.81 1.11 5.80
CA LEU A 18 1.63 1.46 5.02
C LEU A 18 0.38 1.50 5.91
N GLY A 19 -0.35 2.62 5.87
CA GLY A 19 -1.51 2.92 6.70
C GLY A 19 -1.21 3.82 7.91
N ALA A 20 0.06 4.16 8.17
CA ALA A 20 0.42 5.18 9.17
C ALA A 20 0.35 6.62 8.61
N GLU A 21 0.21 6.77 7.29
CA GLU A 21 0.15 8.08 6.64
C GLU A 21 -1.22 8.76 6.74
N SER A 22 -1.21 10.09 6.62
CA SER A 22 -2.44 10.87 6.39
C SER A 22 -2.91 10.65 4.94
N LEU A 23 -3.85 9.72 4.76
CA LEU A 23 -4.35 9.35 3.44
C LEU A 23 -5.19 10.47 2.80
N THR A 24 -4.84 10.85 1.57
CA THR A 24 -5.61 11.76 0.71
C THR A 24 -6.05 11.00 -0.55
N SER A 25 -7.12 11.43 -1.23
CA SER A 25 -7.58 10.74 -2.45
C SER A 25 -6.50 10.79 -3.53
N TRP A 26 -5.72 11.87 -3.57
CA TRP A 26 -4.60 12.02 -4.51
C TRP A 26 -3.43 11.08 -4.18
N SER A 27 -2.99 11.02 -2.92
CA SER A 27 -1.90 10.10 -2.54
C SER A 27 -2.29 8.64 -2.73
N ARG A 28 -3.55 8.31 -2.45
CA ARG A 28 -4.10 6.97 -2.63
C ARG A 28 -4.21 6.59 -4.11
N ASP A 29 -4.88 7.40 -4.92
CA ASP A 29 -5.24 7.02 -6.29
C ASP A 29 -4.10 7.29 -7.29
N GLU A 30 -3.49 8.48 -7.23
CA GLU A 30 -2.53 8.97 -8.23
C GLU A 30 -1.09 8.55 -7.95
N ILE A 31 -0.73 8.35 -6.67
CA ILE A 31 0.60 7.87 -6.28
C ILE A 31 0.56 6.36 -6.08
N LEU A 32 -0.07 5.89 -4.99
CA LEU A 32 -0.04 4.49 -4.60
C LEU A 32 -0.69 3.60 -5.67
N GLY A 33 -1.88 3.99 -6.13
CA GLY A 33 -2.61 3.31 -7.18
C GLY A 33 -1.80 3.19 -8.48
N ALA A 34 -1.15 4.27 -8.92
CA ALA A 34 -0.37 4.28 -10.16
C ALA A 34 0.93 3.46 -10.05
N ILE A 35 1.59 3.45 -8.89
CA ILE A 35 2.81 2.64 -8.67
C ILE A 35 2.44 1.16 -8.67
N LEU A 36 1.46 0.77 -7.86
CA LEU A 36 1.04 -0.64 -7.75
C LEU A 36 0.48 -1.17 -9.06
N HIS A 37 -0.27 -0.36 -9.80
CA HIS A 37 -0.78 -0.76 -11.12
C HIS A 37 0.35 -1.11 -12.09
N TYR A 38 1.37 -0.25 -12.19
CA TYR A 38 2.52 -0.50 -13.06
C TYR A 38 3.28 -1.77 -12.63
N ARG A 39 3.57 -1.90 -11.33
CA ARG A 39 4.34 -3.05 -10.82
C ARG A 39 3.60 -4.36 -10.97
N MET A 40 2.28 -4.36 -10.78
CA MET A 40 1.42 -5.52 -11.05
C MET A 40 1.46 -5.90 -12.53
N ALA A 41 1.36 -4.93 -13.45
CA ALA A 41 1.38 -5.19 -14.89
C ALA A 41 2.73 -5.75 -15.38
N GLU A 42 3.83 -5.24 -14.83
CA GLU A 42 5.20 -5.65 -15.19
C GLU A 42 5.72 -6.84 -14.35
N GLY A 43 4.94 -7.33 -13.39
CA GLY A 43 5.36 -8.42 -12.49
C GLY A 43 6.57 -8.08 -11.60
N LEU A 44 6.74 -6.81 -11.24
CA LEU A 44 7.87 -6.35 -10.43
C LEU A 44 7.63 -6.59 -8.92
N PRO A 45 8.62 -7.06 -8.16
CA PRO A 45 8.44 -7.45 -6.76
C PRO A 45 8.14 -6.26 -5.86
N VAL A 46 7.14 -6.40 -4.99
CA VAL A 46 6.72 -5.39 -4.00
C VAL A 46 6.72 -6.01 -2.62
N PHE A 47 7.28 -5.29 -1.65
CA PHE A 47 7.18 -5.61 -0.23
C PHE A 47 6.46 -4.49 0.48
N VAL A 48 5.62 -4.85 1.46
CA VAL A 48 4.86 -3.91 2.28
C VAL A 48 5.01 -4.32 3.73
N THR A 49 5.30 -3.36 4.61
CA THR A 49 5.12 -3.52 6.05
C THR A 49 3.93 -2.66 6.47
N SER A 50 3.14 -3.13 7.44
CA SER A 50 1.96 -2.43 7.93
C SER A 50 1.62 -2.91 9.33
N ASN A 51 1.00 -2.03 10.13
CA ASN A 51 0.33 -2.41 11.37
C ASN A 51 -1.06 -3.02 11.14
N PHE A 52 -1.53 -3.06 9.89
CA PHE A 52 -2.81 -3.60 9.49
C PHE A 52 -2.66 -4.92 8.73
N ASP A 53 -3.60 -5.84 8.97
CA ASP A 53 -3.84 -6.94 8.03
C ASP A 53 -4.56 -6.42 6.77
N TYR A 54 -4.74 -7.27 5.76
CA TYR A 54 -5.39 -6.87 4.52
C TYR A 54 -6.81 -6.32 4.72
N LYS A 55 -7.56 -6.85 5.69
CA LYS A 55 -8.93 -6.40 5.94
C LYS A 55 -8.92 -5.00 6.53
N SER A 56 -8.13 -4.79 7.57
CA SER A 56 -8.01 -3.52 8.28
C SER A 56 -7.37 -2.45 7.38
N LEU A 57 -6.46 -2.84 6.48
CA LEU A 57 -5.89 -1.94 5.48
C LEU A 57 -6.93 -1.54 4.44
N ALA A 58 -7.78 -2.47 3.98
CA ALA A 58 -8.88 -2.16 3.07
C ALA A 58 -9.87 -1.15 3.68
N ASP A 59 -10.20 -1.36 4.95
CA ASP A 59 -11.04 -0.46 5.72
C ASP A 59 -10.37 0.92 5.84
N HIS A 60 -9.09 0.97 6.21
CA HIS A 60 -8.31 2.21 6.29
C HIS A 60 -8.31 2.98 4.96
N LEU A 61 -8.05 2.31 3.84
CA LEU A 61 -8.01 2.92 2.49
C LEU A 61 -9.37 3.44 2.01
N THR A 62 -10.47 2.94 2.60
CA THR A 62 -11.84 3.35 2.29
C THR A 62 -12.14 4.76 2.80
N TYR A 63 -11.57 5.15 3.94
CA TYR A 63 -11.82 6.44 4.56
C TYR A 63 -10.79 7.48 4.13
N VAL A 64 -11.24 8.54 3.46
CA VAL A 64 -10.40 9.68 3.09
C VAL A 64 -11.14 10.97 3.41
N GLN A 65 -10.55 11.83 4.26
CA GLN A 65 -11.07 13.19 4.54
C GLN A 65 -12.59 13.23 4.75
N ASN A 66 -13.12 12.35 5.62
CA ASN A 66 -14.55 12.19 5.95
C ASN A 66 -15.47 11.63 4.84
N HIS A 67 -14.91 11.12 3.75
CA HIS A 67 -15.64 10.45 2.67
C HIS A 67 -15.26 8.97 2.61
N GLN A 68 -16.24 8.13 2.28
CA GLN A 68 -16.03 6.71 2.03
C GLN A 68 -15.94 6.46 0.53
N GLU A 69 -14.85 5.83 0.08
CA GLU A 69 -14.64 5.47 -1.33
C GLU A 69 -14.31 3.96 -1.49
N PRO A 70 -15.22 3.05 -1.10
CA PRO A 70 -14.93 1.62 -0.97
C PRO A 70 -14.51 0.96 -2.29
N VAL A 71 -15.10 1.37 -3.42
CA VAL A 71 -14.76 0.84 -4.75
C VAL A 71 -13.32 1.17 -5.12
N LYS A 72 -12.82 2.35 -4.74
CA LYS A 72 -11.45 2.76 -5.03
C LYS A 72 -10.45 2.06 -4.11
N ALA A 73 -10.78 1.92 -2.83
CA ALA A 73 -9.99 1.15 -1.88
C ALA A 73 -9.86 -0.32 -2.32
N ALA A 74 -10.96 -0.95 -2.72
CA ALA A 74 -10.97 -2.33 -3.22
C ALA A 74 -10.01 -2.54 -4.39
N ARG A 75 -10.00 -1.62 -5.38
CA ARG A 75 -9.09 -1.69 -6.53
C ARG A 75 -7.61 -1.62 -6.15
N ILE A 76 -7.28 -0.88 -5.10
CA ILE A 76 -5.90 -0.79 -4.62
C ILE A 76 -5.54 -2.06 -3.86
N MET A 77 -6.44 -2.54 -3.01
CA MET A 77 -6.26 -3.80 -2.30
C MET A 77 -6.10 -5.00 -3.24
N GLU A 78 -6.84 -5.06 -4.34
CA GLU A 78 -6.64 -6.09 -5.38
C GLU A 78 -5.20 -6.09 -5.92
N ARG A 79 -4.60 -4.91 -6.11
CA ARG A 79 -3.21 -4.78 -6.61
C ARG A 79 -2.18 -5.14 -5.55
N ILE A 80 -2.44 -4.81 -4.29
CA ILE A 80 -1.58 -5.24 -3.17
C ILE A 80 -1.64 -6.77 -3.10
N GLN A 81 -2.83 -7.34 -3.00
CA GLN A 81 -3.04 -8.79 -2.87
C GLN A 81 -2.52 -9.59 -4.06
N SER A 82 -2.52 -9.03 -5.27
CA SER A 82 -1.95 -9.70 -6.45
C SER A 82 -0.41 -9.69 -6.49
N THR A 83 0.23 -8.78 -5.74
CA THR A 83 1.70 -8.62 -5.73
C THR A 83 2.35 -9.03 -4.42
N THR A 84 1.57 -9.27 -3.35
CA THR A 84 2.08 -9.59 -2.01
C THR A 84 1.41 -10.81 -1.40
N VAL A 85 2.16 -11.55 -0.58
CA VAL A 85 1.64 -12.63 0.27
C VAL A 85 1.67 -12.15 1.73
N PRO A 86 0.55 -12.22 2.48
CA PRO A 86 0.51 -11.73 3.84
C PRO A 86 1.30 -12.66 4.77
N ILE A 87 2.16 -12.07 5.60
CA ILE A 87 2.89 -12.78 6.64
C ILE A 87 2.67 -12.01 7.94
N GLN A 88 2.03 -12.64 8.91
CA GLN A 88 1.86 -12.06 10.23
C GLN A 88 3.20 -12.13 10.98
N LEU A 89 3.63 -10.99 11.54
CA LEU A 89 4.84 -10.87 12.33
C LEU A 89 4.46 -10.50 13.76
N ASP A 90 4.53 -11.49 14.65
CA ASP A 90 4.30 -11.30 16.08
C ASP A 90 5.63 -11.27 16.84
N GLY A 91 5.65 -10.60 18.00
CA GLY A 91 6.83 -10.54 18.85
C GLY A 91 6.68 -9.58 20.02
N THR A 92 7.70 -9.55 20.88
CA THR A 92 7.76 -8.60 22.00
C THR A 92 7.99 -7.18 21.52
N ASN A 93 7.29 -6.22 22.12
CA ASN A 93 7.47 -4.81 21.81
C ASN A 93 8.91 -4.37 22.12
N ARG A 94 9.65 -3.94 21.09
CA ARG A 94 11.06 -3.54 21.19
C ARG A 94 11.28 -2.11 21.68
N ARG A 95 10.21 -1.36 21.99
CA ARG A 95 10.28 0.01 22.54
C ARG A 95 10.16 0.05 24.06
N GLN A 96 9.74 -1.05 24.69
CA GLN A 96 9.72 -1.19 26.14
C GLN A 96 11.02 -1.87 26.58
N TYR A 97 11.95 -1.06 27.09
CA TYR A 97 13.14 -1.52 27.81
C TYR A 97 12.92 -1.33 29.31
#